data_AF-A0A3N5HJH1-F1
#
_entry.id   AF-A0A3N5HJH1-F1
#
_cell.length_a   1.000
_cell.length_b   1.000
_cell.length_c   1.000
_cell.angle_alpha   90.00
_cell.angle_beta   90.00
_cell.angle_gamma   90.00
#
_symmetry.space_group_name_H-M   'P 1'
#
loop_
_entity.id
_entity.type
_entity.pdbx_description
1 polymer ?
#
loop_
_entity_poly.entity_id
_entity_poly.type
_entity_poly.pdbx_seq_one_letter_code
_entity_poly.pdbx_strand_id
1 'polypeptide(L)'
;MLTRRLLLLLLLALGLPVRAGDRGDRDDGNKKWVASWATSPATFFTYVPPPQPFVLQPGQPIQYAVANIQPDLAFPFPNAKTTGATAIDQTFRSIVKPDLWGRTIRIRFSNVFGSTPVTFKSVTVGLQEYSANVVKDTLTAVTFGGSGSVTIQPGQRTWSDPIRLWFVHDADDPAVQGRNLAVSYAVQGDSGPMTYHSGANQTSFITPQGSGDHAWDEDAFAFEYTTTSWFFVETLDVKASKDTVVICAFGDSITDGTHTTLNINDRWMNVLSRRLHNAYGNRVSIVNEAIGGNRVSNPAVPNAASGPAAVDRLDRDVLGLSGLTDVIWLEGINDLGALHPTDDIIAGYKDVVSRLHAAGVKVYGGTIVSALGVFGVPFPTLDNGPVAEAGRQVLNDFIRHSGLFDGVVEFDVATLDPATGNMKEPYLPNSQFTQLPWDYLHPNHAGYNAMGLVVDITPFAPQKHPGHGH
;
A
#
# COMPACT_ATOMS: atom_id res chain seq x y z
N MET A 1 31.85 -58.35 6.04
CA MET A 1 30.74 -57.74 6.79
C MET A 1 31.14 -56.34 7.23
N LEU A 2 30.30 -55.38 6.86
CA LEU A 2 30.21 -53.98 7.29
C LEU A 2 31.37 -52.99 7.06
N THR A 3 31.11 -52.15 6.07
CA THR A 3 31.58 -50.81 5.73
C THR A 3 31.45 -49.77 6.86
N ARG A 4 32.47 -48.92 7.02
CA ARG A 4 32.39 -47.61 7.69
C ARG A 4 32.28 -46.52 6.61
N ARG A 5 31.21 -45.72 6.64
CA ARG A 5 31.16 -44.37 6.03
C ARG A 5 30.59 -43.41 7.08
N LEU A 6 31.38 -42.37 7.34
CA LEU A 6 31.03 -41.21 8.17
C LEU A 6 29.90 -40.42 7.50
N LEU A 7 28.86 -40.06 8.24
CA LEU A 7 27.84 -39.10 7.82
C LEU A 7 28.06 -37.79 8.60
N LEU A 8 28.17 -36.69 7.86
CA LEU A 8 28.20 -35.31 8.33
C LEU A 8 26.84 -34.96 8.95
N LEU A 9 26.79 -34.49 10.20
CA LEU A 9 25.58 -33.94 10.82
C LEU A 9 25.47 -32.45 10.49
N LEU A 10 24.49 -32.12 9.65
CA LEU A 10 24.00 -30.75 9.43
C LEU A 10 23.07 -30.39 10.60
N LEU A 11 23.41 -29.37 11.38
CA LEU A 11 22.52 -28.76 12.38
C LEU A 11 21.56 -27.79 11.67
N LEU A 12 20.33 -28.25 11.39
CA LEU A 12 19.20 -27.36 11.11
C LEU A 12 18.73 -26.76 12.45
N ALA A 13 18.98 -25.47 12.66
CA ALA A 13 18.30 -24.71 13.71
C ALA A 13 16.90 -24.36 13.21
N LEU A 14 15.89 -25.11 13.67
CA LEU A 14 14.49 -24.73 13.57
C LEU A 14 14.23 -23.53 14.49
N GLY A 15 14.22 -22.33 13.91
CA GLY A 15 13.75 -21.13 14.58
C GLY A 15 12.23 -21.17 14.74
N LEU A 16 11.77 -21.55 15.92
CA LEU A 16 10.38 -21.31 16.34
C LEU A 16 10.16 -19.79 16.51
N PRO A 17 9.00 -19.24 16.11
CA PRO A 17 8.71 -17.83 16.34
C PRO A 17 8.56 -17.60 17.84
N VAL A 18 9.48 -16.83 18.43
CA VAL A 18 9.35 -16.33 19.79
C VAL A 18 8.23 -15.31 19.78
N ARG A 19 7.07 -15.70 20.32
CA ARG A 19 5.97 -14.80 20.68
C ARG A 19 6.49 -13.91 21.81
N ALA A 20 6.97 -12.71 21.48
CA ALA A 20 7.30 -11.70 22.47
C ALA A 20 5.99 -11.34 23.20
N GLY A 21 5.92 -11.71 24.49
CA GLY A 21 4.79 -11.37 25.34
C GLY A 21 4.78 -9.86 25.60
N ASP A 22 3.72 -9.22 25.13
CA ASP A 22 3.34 -7.84 25.41
C ASP A 22 3.24 -7.65 26.94
N ARG A 23 4.28 -7.11 27.58
CA ARG A 23 4.25 -6.70 29.00
C ARG A 23 4.34 -5.18 29.05
N GLY A 24 3.19 -4.53 28.93
CA GLY A 24 3.13 -3.06 29.02
C GLY A 24 1.74 -2.43 29.03
N ASP A 25 0.66 -3.17 28.74
CA ASP A 25 -0.69 -2.62 28.75
C ASP A 25 -1.55 -3.43 29.73
N ARG A 26 -2.25 -2.76 30.65
CA ARG A 26 -3.33 -3.42 31.39
C ARG A 26 -4.41 -3.68 30.36
N ASP A 27 -4.39 -4.89 29.82
CA ASP A 27 -5.30 -5.41 28.80
C ASP A 27 -6.74 -5.06 29.19
N ASP A 28 -7.27 -3.98 28.62
CA ASP A 28 -8.68 -3.73 28.64
C ASP A 28 -9.26 -4.79 27.70
N GLY A 29 -9.72 -5.93 28.25
CA GLY A 29 -10.11 -7.14 27.51
C GLY A 29 -11.22 -6.97 26.44
N ASN A 30 -11.55 -5.73 26.08
CA ASN A 30 -12.39 -5.30 24.98
C ASN A 30 -11.65 -4.63 23.80
N LYS A 31 -10.31 -4.49 23.79
CA LYS A 31 -9.59 -3.91 22.64
C LYS A 31 -8.59 -4.85 21.97
N LYS A 32 -8.31 -4.58 20.69
CA LYS A 32 -7.29 -5.25 19.89
C LYS A 32 -6.51 -4.24 19.04
N TRP A 33 -5.34 -4.64 18.55
CA TRP A 33 -4.66 -3.89 17.49
C TRP A 33 -5.39 -4.10 16.17
N VAL A 34 -5.65 -3.01 15.45
CA VAL A 34 -6.24 -3.02 14.12
C VAL A 34 -5.38 -2.21 13.17
N ALA A 35 -5.11 -2.75 11.98
CA ALA A 35 -4.46 -1.99 10.93
C ALA A 35 -5.39 -0.83 10.53
N SER A 36 -4.88 0.39 10.60
CA SER A 36 -5.60 1.63 10.27
C SER A 36 -5.03 2.32 9.03
N TRP A 37 -3.76 2.08 8.75
CA TRP A 37 -3.14 2.41 7.48
C TRP A 37 -2.09 1.36 7.17
N ALA A 38 -1.95 0.98 5.92
CA ALA A 38 -0.93 0.05 5.47
C ALA A 38 -0.57 0.32 4.01
N THR A 39 0.61 -0.16 3.63
CA THR A 39 1.10 -0.14 2.25
C THR A 39 2.07 -1.30 2.04
N SER A 40 2.00 -1.94 0.88
CA SER A 40 2.92 -3.02 0.54
C SER A 40 4.21 -2.48 -0.05
N PRO A 41 5.39 -2.80 0.50
CA PRO A 41 6.64 -2.54 -0.19
C PRO A 41 6.71 -3.43 -1.43
N ALA A 42 7.01 -2.81 -2.58
CA ALA A 42 7.15 -3.54 -3.84
C ALA A 42 8.57 -4.09 -3.99
N THR A 43 9.57 -3.27 -3.70
CA THR A 43 10.99 -3.61 -3.88
C THR A 43 11.87 -2.61 -3.13
N PHE A 44 13.18 -2.56 -3.43
CA PHE A 44 14.03 -1.44 -3.10
C PHE A 44 13.99 -0.35 -4.19
N PHE A 45 14.09 0.90 -3.79
CA PHE A 45 14.05 2.04 -4.69
C PHE A 45 15.23 2.03 -5.66
N THR A 46 14.90 2.08 -6.94
CA THR A 46 15.87 2.28 -8.03
C THR A 46 15.51 3.57 -8.74
N TYR A 47 16.43 4.52 -8.74
CA TYR A 47 16.22 5.79 -9.41
C TYR A 47 16.23 5.61 -10.93
N VAL A 48 15.21 6.14 -11.58
CA VAL A 48 15.12 6.26 -13.03
C VAL A 48 15.13 7.75 -13.34
N PRO A 49 16.11 8.26 -14.12
CA PRO A 49 16.11 9.66 -14.53
C PRO A 49 14.81 10.02 -15.23
N PRO A 50 14.24 11.22 -14.98
CA PRO A 50 13.13 11.68 -15.78
C PRO A 50 13.53 11.67 -17.26
N PRO A 51 12.60 11.34 -18.18
CA PRO A 51 12.88 11.43 -19.61
C PRO A 51 13.41 12.83 -19.92
N GLN A 52 14.48 12.91 -20.71
CA GLN A 52 15.09 14.19 -21.08
C GLN A 52 14.00 15.13 -21.62
N PRO A 53 14.01 16.42 -21.25
CA PRO A 53 13.03 17.36 -21.79
C PRO A 53 13.11 17.29 -23.32
N PHE A 54 11.97 17.08 -23.97
CA PHE A 54 11.89 17.19 -25.42
C PHE A 54 12.44 18.57 -25.79
N VAL A 55 13.55 18.61 -26.54
CA VAL A 55 14.02 19.86 -27.13
C VAL A 55 12.96 20.27 -28.14
N LEU A 56 12.12 21.24 -27.77
CA LEU A 56 11.13 21.82 -28.67
C LEU A 56 11.88 22.45 -29.85
N GLN A 57 11.92 21.74 -30.99
CA GLN A 57 12.40 22.35 -32.22
C GLN A 57 11.35 23.35 -32.71
N PRO A 58 11.74 24.57 -33.13
CA PRO A 58 10.81 25.53 -33.69
C PRO A 58 9.98 24.91 -34.82
N GLY A 59 8.65 24.98 -34.71
CA GLY A 59 7.71 24.47 -35.72
C GLY A 59 7.32 22.99 -35.61
N GLN A 60 7.80 22.24 -34.61
CA GLN A 60 7.27 20.90 -34.32
C GLN A 60 6.00 20.99 -33.44
N PRO A 61 4.98 20.16 -33.67
CA PRO A 61 3.86 20.02 -32.73
C PRO A 61 4.39 19.66 -31.34
N ILE A 62 3.88 20.32 -30.30
CA ILE A 62 4.24 20.00 -28.91
C ILE A 62 3.76 18.58 -28.62
N GLN A 63 4.69 17.63 -28.56
CA GLN A 63 4.44 16.33 -27.94
C GLN A 63 4.68 16.51 -26.44
N TYR A 64 3.59 16.55 -25.66
CA TYR A 64 3.68 16.63 -24.20
C TYR A 64 4.36 15.36 -23.68
N ALA A 65 5.42 15.51 -22.88
CA ALA A 65 5.98 14.41 -22.12
C ALA A 65 4.93 13.89 -21.12
N VAL A 66 4.96 12.59 -20.84
CA VAL A 66 4.12 11.99 -19.79
C VAL A 66 4.43 12.70 -18.48
N ALA A 67 3.45 13.43 -17.93
CA ALA A 67 3.59 14.05 -16.62
C ALA A 67 3.76 12.93 -15.58
N ASN A 68 4.80 13.02 -14.75
CA ASN A 68 5.01 12.11 -13.63
C ASN A 68 4.77 12.90 -12.34
N ILE A 69 3.94 12.38 -11.44
CA ILE A 69 3.70 12.99 -10.13
C ILE A 69 4.91 12.92 -9.22
N GLN A 70 5.82 11.96 -9.47
CA GLN A 70 7.04 11.80 -8.70
C GLN A 70 8.06 12.88 -9.09
N PRO A 71 8.52 13.72 -8.14
CA PRO A 71 9.60 14.67 -8.38
C PRO A 71 10.91 13.96 -8.78
N ASP A 72 11.86 14.70 -9.38
CA ASP A 72 13.18 14.14 -9.67
C ASP A 72 13.93 13.83 -8.37
N LEU A 73 13.98 12.55 -8.00
CA LEU A 73 14.61 12.11 -6.76
C LEU A 73 16.15 12.16 -6.79
N ALA A 74 16.78 12.62 -7.88
CA ALA A 74 18.20 12.95 -7.85
C ALA A 74 18.53 14.16 -6.95
N PHE A 75 17.55 15.02 -6.62
CA PHE A 75 17.77 16.12 -5.68
C PHE A 75 17.99 15.63 -4.22
N PRO A 76 17.07 14.84 -3.62
CA PRO A 76 17.31 14.25 -2.31
C PRO A 76 18.37 13.13 -2.33
N PHE A 77 18.65 12.51 -3.48
CA PHE A 77 19.63 11.44 -3.63
C PHE A 77 20.64 11.74 -4.77
N PRO A 78 21.58 12.67 -4.57
CA PRO A 78 22.48 13.15 -5.64
C PRO A 78 23.37 12.07 -6.27
N ASN A 79 23.65 10.99 -5.54
CA ASN A 79 24.45 9.87 -6.05
C ASN A 79 23.61 8.73 -6.66
N ALA A 80 22.30 8.93 -6.84
CA ALA A 80 21.39 7.87 -7.31
C ALA A 80 21.76 7.28 -8.67
N LYS A 81 22.43 8.07 -9.53
CA LYS A 81 22.92 7.63 -10.86
C LYS A 81 24.27 6.92 -10.81
N THR A 82 25.02 7.02 -9.72
CA THR A 82 26.42 6.55 -9.62
C THR A 82 26.55 5.37 -8.66
N THR A 83 26.18 5.57 -7.39
CA THR A 83 26.31 4.55 -6.33
C THR A 83 24.97 3.92 -5.93
N GLY A 84 23.88 4.32 -6.60
CA GLY A 84 22.52 3.90 -6.26
C GLY A 84 21.82 4.89 -5.34
N ALA A 85 20.49 4.81 -5.30
CA ALA A 85 19.68 5.71 -4.47
C ALA A 85 19.64 5.20 -3.03
N THR A 86 20.27 5.97 -2.14
CA THR A 86 20.35 5.69 -0.71
C THR A 86 20.14 6.98 0.08
N ALA A 87 19.62 6.85 1.30
CA ALA A 87 19.58 7.92 2.28
C ALA A 87 20.89 7.94 3.08
N ILE A 88 21.50 9.11 3.20
CA ILE A 88 22.73 9.29 3.99
C ILE A 88 22.52 10.44 4.96
N ASP A 89 22.46 10.13 6.26
CA ASP A 89 22.32 11.11 7.35
C ASP A 89 21.25 12.18 7.05
N GLN A 90 20.01 11.75 6.84
CA GLN A 90 18.90 12.61 6.42
C GLN A 90 17.57 12.13 6.99
N THR A 91 16.58 13.02 7.01
CA THR A 91 15.28 12.77 7.61
C THR A 91 14.19 12.68 6.55
N PHE A 92 13.30 11.70 6.73
CA PHE A 92 12.07 11.57 5.96
C PHE A 92 10.89 11.98 6.85
N ARG A 93 9.88 12.59 6.24
CA ARG A 93 8.56 12.81 6.84
C ARG A 93 7.51 12.24 5.90
N SER A 94 7.11 11.00 6.21
CA SER A 94 6.08 10.28 5.48
C SER A 94 4.70 10.71 5.96
N ILE A 95 3.88 11.19 5.04
CA ILE A 95 2.49 11.56 5.34
C ILE A 95 1.61 10.34 5.10
N VAL A 96 0.88 9.91 6.11
CA VAL A 96 -0.06 8.79 6.06
C VAL A 96 -1.45 9.25 6.47
N LYS A 97 -2.48 8.57 5.99
CA LYS A 97 -3.88 8.86 6.36
C LYS A 97 -4.47 7.63 7.05
N PRO A 98 -4.47 7.59 8.39
CA PRO A 98 -5.18 6.56 9.13
C PRO A 98 -6.67 6.57 8.77
N ASP A 99 -7.24 5.39 8.53
CA ASP A 99 -8.68 5.21 8.34
C ASP A 99 -9.43 5.31 9.67
N LEU A 100 -8.80 4.79 10.74
CA LEU A 100 -9.20 4.94 12.13
C LEU A 100 -8.20 5.79 12.93
N TRP A 101 -8.73 6.54 13.87
CA TRP A 101 -7.95 7.20 14.91
C TRP A 101 -8.19 6.57 16.28
N GLY A 102 -7.21 6.73 17.16
CA GLY A 102 -7.33 6.30 18.55
C GLY A 102 -6.18 6.82 19.37
N ARG A 103 -6.35 6.75 20.70
CA ARG A 103 -5.38 7.30 21.66
C ARG A 103 -4.03 6.59 21.68
N THR A 104 -3.99 5.36 21.20
CA THR A 104 -2.79 4.52 21.21
C THR A 104 -2.61 3.93 19.83
N ILE A 105 -1.44 4.18 19.25
CA ILE A 105 -1.04 3.65 17.95
C ILE A 105 0.28 2.88 18.08
N ARG A 106 0.67 2.16 17.02
CA ARG A 106 2.05 1.69 16.81
C ARG A 106 2.36 1.66 15.32
N ILE A 107 3.63 1.75 14.96
CA ILE A 107 4.06 1.83 13.56
C ILE A 107 5.03 0.69 13.25
N ARG A 108 4.86 0.05 12.09
CA ARG A 108 5.79 -0.94 11.56
C ARG A 108 6.69 -0.28 10.52
N PHE A 109 7.99 -0.48 10.72
CA PHE A 109 9.03 -0.13 9.75
C PHE A 109 9.63 -1.40 9.13
N SER A 110 10.18 -1.25 7.94
CA SER A 110 10.50 -2.36 7.04
C SER A 110 11.82 -2.13 6.32
N ASN A 111 12.68 -3.14 6.35
CA ASN A 111 13.90 -3.23 5.54
C ASN A 111 13.90 -4.54 4.71
N VAL A 112 12.71 -5.00 4.30
CA VAL A 112 12.54 -6.32 3.68
C VAL A 112 13.27 -6.50 2.35
N PHE A 113 13.49 -5.42 1.60
CA PHE A 113 14.22 -5.43 0.33
C PHE A 113 15.58 -4.73 0.41
N GLY A 114 15.98 -4.22 1.57
CA GLY A 114 17.31 -3.66 1.75
C GLY A 114 18.37 -4.73 1.85
N SER A 115 19.61 -4.36 1.54
CA SER A 115 20.79 -5.24 1.60
C SER A 115 21.76 -4.89 2.73
N THR A 116 21.52 -3.79 3.45
CA THR A 116 22.32 -3.30 4.58
C THR A 116 21.42 -2.97 5.77
N PRO A 117 21.93 -3.05 7.02
CA PRO A 117 21.18 -2.60 8.18
C PRO A 117 20.86 -1.10 8.07
N VAL A 118 19.60 -0.71 8.29
CA VAL A 118 19.19 0.69 8.35
C VAL A 118 18.98 1.09 9.81
N THR A 119 19.50 2.25 10.22
CA THR A 119 19.30 2.78 11.58
C THR A 119 18.47 4.05 11.53
N PHE A 120 17.39 4.08 12.30
CA PHE A 120 16.64 5.30 12.57
C PHE A 120 17.05 5.82 13.94
N LYS A 121 17.72 6.96 13.97
CA LYS A 121 18.27 7.55 15.20
C LYS A 121 17.20 8.21 16.05
N SER A 122 16.16 8.74 15.41
CA SER A 122 15.01 9.41 16.02
C SER A 122 13.80 9.17 15.15
N VAL A 123 12.65 8.91 15.78
CA VAL A 123 11.37 8.75 15.12
C VAL A 123 10.30 9.52 15.90
N THR A 124 9.47 10.27 15.19
CA THR A 124 8.36 11.04 15.76
C THR A 124 7.09 10.85 14.94
N VAL A 125 5.94 11.07 15.58
CA VAL A 125 4.66 11.24 14.92
C VAL A 125 4.05 12.59 15.30
N GLY A 126 3.30 13.21 14.40
CA GLY A 126 2.57 14.45 14.67
C GLY A 126 1.36 14.59 13.76
N LEU A 127 0.36 15.36 14.20
CA LEU A 127 -0.80 15.67 13.36
C LEU A 127 -0.36 16.60 12.24
N GLN A 128 -0.57 16.24 10.98
CA GLN A 128 -0.19 17.11 9.87
C GLN A 128 -1.07 18.36 9.87
N GLU A 129 -0.44 19.54 9.78
CA GLU A 129 -1.15 20.80 9.54
C GLU A 129 -1.35 20.99 8.04
N TYR A 130 -0.27 21.19 7.29
CA TYR A 130 -0.20 21.25 5.83
C TYR A 130 1.25 21.10 5.36
N SER A 131 1.46 20.59 4.15
CA SER A 131 2.80 20.31 3.63
C SER A 131 3.62 19.47 4.65
N ALA A 132 4.87 19.83 4.94
CA ALA A 132 5.65 19.16 5.96
C ALA A 132 5.32 19.68 7.38
N ASN A 133 4.56 20.77 7.55
CA ASN A 133 4.28 21.32 8.87
C ASN A 133 3.37 20.39 9.68
N VAL A 134 3.66 20.28 10.97
CA VAL A 134 2.83 19.58 11.94
C VAL A 134 2.18 20.59 12.89
N VAL A 135 0.99 20.24 13.38
CA VAL A 135 0.29 21.05 14.37
C VAL A 135 1.18 21.15 15.60
N LYS A 136 1.43 22.38 16.04
CA LYS A 136 2.21 22.69 17.24
C LYS A 136 1.76 21.83 18.42
N ASP A 137 2.72 21.35 19.20
CA ASP A 137 2.46 20.52 20.36
C ASP A 137 1.67 19.25 19.94
N THR A 138 2.01 18.60 18.83
CA THR A 138 1.49 17.23 18.56
C THR A 138 2.59 16.21 18.33
N LEU A 139 3.83 16.67 18.17
CA LEU A 139 4.98 15.79 18.05
C LEU A 139 5.11 14.89 19.28
N THR A 140 5.16 13.59 19.00
CA THR A 140 5.26 12.54 20.00
C THR A 140 6.39 11.60 19.58
N ALA A 141 7.30 11.34 20.52
CA ALA A 141 8.40 10.41 20.30
C ALA A 141 7.89 8.99 20.06
N VAL A 142 8.57 8.27 19.17
CA VAL A 142 8.37 6.85 18.93
C VAL A 142 9.57 6.08 19.46
N THR A 143 9.32 5.04 20.24
CA THR A 143 10.37 4.21 20.84
C THR A 143 10.29 2.76 20.39
N PHE A 144 11.38 2.01 20.60
CA PHE A 144 11.54 0.60 20.25
C PHE A 144 12.21 -0.12 21.42
N GLY A 145 11.47 -0.91 22.18
CA GLY A 145 11.96 -1.52 23.43
C GLY A 145 12.43 -0.46 24.44
N GLY A 146 11.79 0.72 24.46
CA GLY A 146 12.14 1.88 25.28
C GLY A 146 13.28 2.75 24.72
N SER A 147 13.93 2.36 23.61
CA SER A 147 14.97 3.16 22.94
C SER A 147 14.36 4.11 21.91
N GLY A 148 14.83 5.36 21.81
CA GLY A 148 14.45 6.28 20.74
C GLY A 148 15.06 5.98 19.38
N SER A 149 15.97 5.00 19.32
CA SER A 149 16.66 4.55 18.10
C SER A 149 16.47 3.06 17.87
N VAL A 150 16.45 2.66 16.60
CA VAL A 150 16.33 1.25 16.18
C VAL A 150 17.18 0.98 14.94
N THR A 151 17.81 -0.20 14.90
CA THR A 151 18.47 -0.73 13.70
C THR A 151 17.69 -1.92 13.16
N ILE A 152 17.26 -1.85 11.90
CA ILE A 152 16.51 -2.90 11.21
C ILE A 152 17.44 -3.62 10.24
N GLN A 153 17.66 -4.91 10.50
CA GLN A 153 18.52 -5.76 9.66
C GLN A 153 17.90 -5.99 8.28
N PRO A 154 18.71 -6.32 7.24
CA PRO A 154 18.20 -6.72 5.94
C PRO A 154 17.15 -7.82 6.03
N GLY A 155 16.06 -7.69 5.26
CA GLY A 155 14.97 -8.66 5.25
C GLY A 155 14.03 -8.60 6.47
N GLN A 156 14.27 -7.70 7.43
CA GLN A 156 13.51 -7.63 8.68
C GLN A 156 12.51 -6.48 8.71
N ARG A 157 11.56 -6.60 9.65
CA ARG A 157 10.55 -5.60 10.01
C ARG A 157 10.54 -5.43 11.52
N THR A 158 10.15 -4.26 11.99
CA THR A 158 10.03 -4.00 13.43
C THR A 158 8.82 -3.14 13.74
N TRP A 159 8.12 -3.46 14.82
CA TRP A 159 7.10 -2.59 15.41
C TRP A 159 7.74 -1.62 16.38
N SER A 160 7.21 -0.40 16.46
CA SER A 160 7.44 0.49 17.60
C SER A 160 6.76 -0.06 18.86
N ASP A 161 7.17 0.47 20.01
CA ASP A 161 6.37 0.42 21.23
C ASP A 161 5.02 1.15 21.01
N PRO A 162 4.01 0.91 21.86
CA PRO A 162 2.76 1.68 21.83
C PRO A 162 3.00 3.18 22.07
N ILE A 163 2.48 4.00 21.15
CA ILE A 163 2.59 5.47 21.16
C ILE A 163 1.27 6.06 21.65
N ARG A 164 1.29 6.83 22.73
CA ARG A 164 0.10 7.53 23.24
C ARG A 164 -0.04 8.91 22.57
N LEU A 165 -1.04 9.06 21.71
CA LEU A 165 -1.44 10.33 21.12
C LEU A 165 -2.27 11.10 22.13
N TRP A 166 -1.64 12.02 22.84
CA TRP A 166 -2.28 12.78 23.92
C TRP A 166 -3.27 13.84 23.41
N PHE A 167 -3.11 14.28 22.15
CA PHE A 167 -4.01 15.19 21.44
C PHE A 167 -5.24 14.50 20.82
N VAL A 168 -5.36 13.18 20.94
CA VAL A 168 -6.55 12.40 20.52
C VAL A 168 -7.37 12.06 21.77
N HIS A 169 -8.62 12.49 21.80
CA HIS A 169 -9.50 12.22 22.94
C HIS A 169 -10.09 10.82 22.91
N ASP A 170 -10.67 10.43 21.78
CA ASP A 170 -11.25 9.11 21.50
C ASP A 170 -11.25 8.83 19.98
N ALA A 171 -11.88 7.74 19.54
CA ALA A 171 -11.89 7.34 18.14
C ALA A 171 -12.77 8.25 17.27
N ASP A 172 -13.82 8.84 17.85
CA ASP A 172 -14.80 9.70 17.17
C ASP A 172 -14.38 11.19 17.24
N ASP A 173 -13.16 11.50 17.67
CA ASP A 173 -12.68 12.86 17.85
C ASP A 173 -12.67 13.65 16.52
N PRO A 174 -13.54 14.67 16.36
CA PRO A 174 -13.67 15.42 15.12
C PRO A 174 -12.40 16.22 14.77
N ALA A 175 -11.48 16.45 15.72
CA ALA A 175 -10.23 17.16 15.45
C ALA A 175 -9.28 16.36 14.55
N VAL A 176 -9.41 15.03 14.53
CA VAL A 176 -8.52 14.12 13.78
C VAL A 176 -9.23 13.33 12.69
N GLN A 177 -10.56 13.26 12.69
CA GLN A 177 -11.31 12.60 11.62
C GLN A 177 -10.90 13.09 10.22
N GLY A 178 -10.50 12.16 9.36
CA GLY A 178 -10.05 12.45 7.99
C GLY A 178 -8.75 13.24 7.88
N ARG A 179 -8.02 13.46 8.98
CA ARG A 179 -6.71 14.13 8.97
C ARG A 179 -5.59 13.15 8.66
N ASN A 180 -4.44 13.70 8.32
CA ASN A 180 -3.23 12.94 8.05
C ASN A 180 -2.30 12.99 9.27
N LEU A 181 -1.50 11.94 9.43
CA LEU A 181 -0.41 11.86 10.40
C LEU A 181 0.92 11.99 9.65
N ALA A 182 1.81 12.82 10.18
CA ALA A 182 3.20 12.88 9.75
C ALA A 182 4.02 11.90 10.59
N VAL A 183 4.76 11.00 9.94
CA VAL A 183 5.71 10.08 10.55
C VAL A 183 7.11 10.50 10.12
N SER A 184 7.90 11.05 11.04
CA SER A 184 9.26 11.52 10.74
C SER A 184 10.30 10.55 11.29
N TYR A 185 11.34 10.25 10.52
CA TYR A 185 12.41 9.33 10.92
C TYR A 185 13.74 9.74 10.30
N ALA A 186 14.75 9.88 11.16
CA ALA A 186 16.10 10.28 10.78
C ALA A 186 16.98 9.06 10.52
N VAL A 187 17.36 8.85 9.27
CA VAL A 187 18.31 7.81 8.86
C VAL A 187 19.70 8.21 9.34
N GLN A 188 20.38 7.31 10.04
CA GLN A 188 21.77 7.48 10.46
C GLN A 188 22.71 6.66 9.58
N GLY A 189 23.75 7.32 9.07
CA GLY A 189 24.67 6.75 8.11
C GLY A 189 24.00 6.48 6.77
N ASP A 190 24.60 5.57 5.99
CA ASP A 190 24.09 5.12 4.70
C ASP A 190 23.07 3.99 4.89
N SER A 191 21.85 4.16 4.39
CA SER A 191 20.81 3.14 4.47
C SER A 191 21.05 1.94 3.54
N GLY A 192 21.89 2.11 2.51
CA GLY A 192 21.90 1.31 1.30
C GLY A 192 20.57 1.39 0.52
N PRO A 193 20.27 0.39 -0.34
CA PRO A 193 19.03 0.33 -1.09
C PRO A 193 17.80 0.38 -0.17
N MET A 194 16.90 1.33 -0.44
CA MET A 194 15.78 1.63 0.45
C MET A 194 14.54 0.84 0.09
N THR A 195 13.99 0.04 1.01
CA THR A 195 12.67 -0.57 0.85
C THR A 195 11.61 0.51 0.65
N TYR A 196 10.77 0.38 -0.38
CA TYR A 196 9.76 1.41 -0.68
C TYR A 196 8.48 0.88 -1.33
N HIS A 197 7.43 1.70 -1.23
CA HIS A 197 6.22 1.61 -2.02
C HIS A 197 6.16 2.81 -2.98
N SER A 198 6.01 2.56 -4.27
CA SER A 198 6.12 3.58 -5.33
C SER A 198 4.84 4.42 -5.49
N GLY A 199 3.66 3.82 -5.30
CA GLY A 199 2.34 4.35 -5.64
C GLY A 199 1.62 5.12 -4.53
N ALA A 200 2.34 5.92 -3.71
CA ALA A 200 1.72 6.49 -2.52
C ALA A 200 0.53 7.42 -2.80
N ASN A 201 0.53 8.09 -3.97
CA ASN A 201 -0.44 9.14 -4.34
C ASN A 201 -0.62 10.21 -3.23
N GLN A 202 0.43 10.38 -2.43
CA GLN A 202 0.50 11.24 -1.27
C GLN A 202 1.90 11.85 -1.21
N THR A 203 1.96 13.18 -1.14
CA THR A 203 3.21 13.92 -0.99
C THR A 203 3.76 13.71 0.41
N SER A 204 4.99 13.22 0.47
CA SER A 204 5.86 13.10 1.63
C SER A 204 7.14 13.90 1.40
N PHE A 205 7.93 14.10 2.45
CA PHE A 205 9.03 15.06 2.45
C PHE A 205 10.36 14.46 2.85
N ILE A 206 11.45 15.00 2.32
CA ILE A 206 12.81 14.51 2.52
C ILE A 206 13.72 15.73 2.72
N THR A 207 14.58 15.67 3.74
CA THR A 207 15.63 16.68 3.94
C THR A 207 16.83 16.43 3.04
N PRO A 208 17.72 17.42 2.82
CA PRO A 208 18.94 17.18 2.06
C PRO A 208 19.83 16.09 2.63
N GLN A 209 20.55 15.39 1.74
CA GLN A 209 21.53 14.40 2.14
C GLN A 209 22.58 15.03 3.08
N GLY A 210 22.83 14.41 4.23
CA GLY A 210 23.78 14.89 5.24
C GLY A 210 23.28 16.01 6.15
N SER A 211 22.00 16.41 6.05
CA SER A 211 21.39 17.41 6.95
C SER A 211 21.21 16.92 8.39
N GLY A 212 21.17 15.61 8.58
CA GLY A 212 21.05 14.97 9.89
C GLY A 212 19.60 14.78 10.34
N ASP A 213 19.40 14.93 11.66
CA ASP A 213 18.16 14.61 12.35
C ASP A 213 17.27 15.85 12.47
N HIS A 214 16.17 15.84 11.72
CA HIS A 214 15.12 16.86 11.70
C HIS A 214 13.76 16.26 12.10
N ALA A 215 13.75 15.11 12.80
CA ALA A 215 12.50 14.43 13.13
C ALA A 215 11.61 15.28 14.07
N TRP A 216 12.20 16.20 14.83
CA TRP A 216 11.50 17.09 15.77
C TRP A 216 11.15 18.48 15.20
N ASP A 217 11.50 18.77 13.95
CA ASP A 217 11.21 20.08 13.37
C ASP A 217 9.71 20.19 13.09
N GLU A 218 9.02 21.14 13.73
CA GLU A 218 7.58 21.31 13.53
C GLU A 218 7.26 21.91 12.16
N ASP A 219 8.15 22.75 11.64
CA ASP A 219 7.99 23.44 10.37
C ASP A 219 8.58 22.66 9.18
N ALA A 220 8.41 23.23 7.99
CA ALA A 220 8.83 22.63 6.74
C ALA A 220 10.23 23.06 6.26
N PHE A 221 10.97 23.92 6.97
CA PHE A 221 12.16 24.57 6.41
C PHE A 221 13.29 23.59 6.08
N ALA A 222 13.50 22.56 6.90
CA ALA A 222 14.51 21.53 6.62
C ALA A 222 14.09 20.55 5.50
N PHE A 223 12.80 20.48 5.19
CA PHE A 223 12.20 19.52 4.27
C PHE A 223 12.14 20.09 2.84
N GLU A 224 13.30 20.28 2.23
CA GLU A 224 13.45 20.92 0.91
C GLU A 224 12.88 20.10 -0.26
N TYR A 225 12.79 18.77 -0.11
CA TYR A 225 12.41 17.88 -1.19
C TYR A 225 11.12 17.13 -0.89
N THR A 226 10.45 16.72 -1.96
CA THR A 226 9.21 15.95 -1.91
C THR A 226 9.34 14.62 -2.63
N THR A 227 8.48 13.68 -2.27
CA THR A 227 8.31 12.38 -2.92
C THR A 227 6.83 12.00 -2.89
N THR A 228 6.38 11.22 -3.86
CA THR A 228 5.08 10.56 -3.91
C THR A 228 5.23 9.06 -3.65
N SER A 229 6.25 8.67 -2.89
CA SER A 229 6.50 7.30 -2.43
C SER A 229 6.61 7.25 -0.91
N TRP A 230 6.37 6.08 -0.32
CA TRP A 230 6.69 5.83 1.09
C TRP A 230 7.93 4.94 1.19
N PHE A 231 8.91 5.39 1.96
CA PHE A 231 10.15 4.66 2.20
C PHE A 231 10.14 4.08 3.62
N PHE A 232 10.46 2.80 3.78
CA PHE A 232 10.58 2.08 5.06
C PHE A 232 9.34 1.99 5.96
N VAL A 233 8.43 2.95 5.98
CA VAL A 233 7.17 2.88 6.75
C VAL A 233 6.17 1.96 6.03
N GLU A 234 5.60 1.01 6.75
CA GLU A 234 4.79 -0.07 6.17
C GLU A 234 3.36 -0.11 6.72
N THR A 235 3.19 0.07 8.03
CA THR A 235 1.86 -0.08 8.66
C THR A 235 1.72 0.82 9.88
N LEU A 236 0.50 1.32 10.11
CA LEU A 236 0.08 1.95 11.36
C LEU A 236 -1.11 1.18 11.91
N ASP A 237 -0.96 0.68 13.13
CA ASP A 237 -2.05 0.08 13.89
C ASP A 237 -2.59 1.06 14.92
N VAL A 238 -3.89 0.96 15.19
CA VAL A 238 -4.59 1.63 16.29
C VAL A 238 -5.08 0.58 17.29
N LYS A 239 -5.05 0.89 18.59
CA LYS A 239 -5.73 0.07 19.60
C LYS A 239 -7.23 0.43 19.58
N ALA A 240 -8.05 -0.43 18.97
CA ALA A 240 -9.49 -0.22 18.75
C ALA A 240 -10.33 -1.31 19.43
N SER A 241 -11.66 -1.21 19.33
CA SER A 241 -12.59 -2.20 19.89
C SER A 241 -12.37 -3.59 19.27
N LYS A 242 -12.60 -4.66 20.05
CA LYS A 242 -12.41 -6.04 19.58
C LYS A 242 -13.33 -6.43 18.43
N ASP A 243 -14.50 -5.81 18.35
CA ASP A 243 -15.51 -6.00 17.29
C ASP A 243 -15.21 -5.19 16.01
N THR A 244 -14.12 -4.42 15.98
CA THR A 244 -13.71 -3.70 14.78
C THR A 244 -13.43 -4.67 13.63
N VAL A 245 -14.08 -4.46 12.49
CA VAL A 245 -13.85 -5.16 11.21
C VAL A 245 -12.65 -4.52 10.52
N VAL A 246 -11.74 -5.32 9.96
CA VAL A 246 -10.56 -4.82 9.24
C VAL A 246 -10.54 -5.43 7.86
N ILE A 247 -10.67 -4.56 6.86
CA ILE A 247 -10.76 -4.90 5.45
C ILE A 247 -9.44 -4.55 4.77
N CYS A 248 -8.85 -5.50 4.06
CA CYS A 248 -7.70 -5.26 3.20
C CYS A 248 -8.16 -5.15 1.74
N ALA A 249 -7.90 -4.02 1.10
CA ALA A 249 -7.95 -3.87 -0.33
C ALA A 249 -6.64 -4.42 -0.92
N PHE A 250 -6.69 -5.64 -1.47
CA PHE A 250 -5.53 -6.33 -2.05
C PHE A 250 -5.59 -6.25 -3.58
N GLY A 251 -4.47 -5.99 -4.25
CA GLY A 251 -4.47 -5.99 -5.70
C GLY A 251 -3.34 -5.26 -6.40
N ASP A 252 -3.65 -4.74 -7.59
CA ASP A 252 -2.71 -4.07 -8.48
C ASP A 252 -2.88 -2.53 -8.55
N SER A 253 -2.35 -1.90 -9.61
CA SER A 253 -2.38 -0.44 -9.84
C SER A 253 -3.77 0.19 -9.77
N ILE A 254 -4.83 -0.55 -10.10
CA ILE A 254 -6.21 -0.05 -10.01
C ILE A 254 -6.59 0.13 -8.52
N THR A 255 -6.21 -0.82 -7.66
CA THR A 255 -6.45 -0.69 -6.21
C THR A 255 -5.44 0.25 -5.54
N ASP A 256 -4.20 0.25 -6.01
CA ASP A 256 -3.13 1.15 -5.53
C ASP A 256 -3.47 2.62 -5.79
N GLY A 257 -4.24 2.88 -6.86
CA GLY A 257 -4.88 4.16 -7.12
C GLY A 257 -4.21 4.98 -8.22
N THR A 258 -3.65 4.35 -9.25
CA THR A 258 -3.15 5.10 -10.43
C THR A 258 -4.25 6.00 -10.97
N HIS A 259 -3.93 7.27 -11.30
CA HIS A 259 -4.87 8.29 -11.77
C HIS A 259 -5.92 8.78 -10.74
N THR A 260 -5.71 8.50 -9.46
CA THR A 260 -6.34 9.27 -8.37
C THR A 260 -5.88 10.72 -8.37
N THR A 261 -6.54 11.64 -7.68
CA THR A 261 -6.00 13.00 -7.56
C THR A 261 -4.94 13.02 -6.46
N LEU A 262 -3.72 13.50 -6.77
CA LEU A 262 -2.61 13.57 -5.79
C LEU A 262 -3.06 14.28 -4.51
N ASN A 263 -2.82 13.65 -3.35
CA ASN A 263 -3.19 14.12 -2.00
C ASN A 263 -4.70 14.12 -1.65
N ILE A 264 -5.59 13.77 -2.59
CA ILE A 264 -7.06 13.86 -2.34
C ILE A 264 -7.63 12.60 -1.69
N ASN A 265 -6.93 11.45 -1.78
CA ASN A 265 -7.40 10.17 -1.24
C ASN A 265 -8.78 9.80 -1.82
N ASP A 266 -8.85 9.68 -3.13
CA ASP A 266 -10.05 9.38 -3.92
C ASP A 266 -9.97 8.03 -4.66
N ARG A 267 -9.22 7.07 -4.10
CA ARG A 267 -9.28 5.66 -4.52
C ARG A 267 -10.68 5.09 -4.27
N TRP A 268 -11.02 3.98 -4.91
CA TRP A 268 -12.28 3.29 -4.66
C TRP A 268 -12.44 2.90 -3.17
N MET A 269 -11.35 2.51 -2.50
CA MET A 269 -11.37 2.19 -1.07
C MET A 269 -11.70 3.40 -0.18
N ASN A 270 -11.36 4.62 -0.61
CA ASN A 270 -11.66 5.82 0.17
C ASN A 270 -13.15 6.17 0.09
N VAL A 271 -13.78 5.89 -1.05
CA VAL A 271 -15.24 5.98 -1.21
C VAL A 271 -15.93 4.94 -0.34
N LEU A 272 -15.43 3.71 -0.35
CA LEU A 272 -15.93 2.63 0.51
C LEU A 272 -15.77 2.96 2.00
N SER A 273 -14.58 3.42 2.43
CA SER A 273 -14.30 3.88 3.78
C SER A 273 -15.37 4.85 4.28
N ARG A 274 -15.65 5.93 3.53
CA ARG A 274 -16.68 6.91 3.90
C ARG A 274 -18.06 6.26 4.09
N ARG A 275 -18.44 5.32 3.22
CA ARG A 275 -19.72 4.60 3.34
C ARG A 275 -19.76 3.71 4.57
N LEU A 276 -18.67 3.00 4.86
CA LEU A 276 -18.54 2.14 6.03
C LEU A 276 -18.60 2.94 7.33
N HIS A 277 -17.85 4.03 7.43
CA HIS A 277 -17.87 4.92 8.61
C HIS A 277 -19.24 5.57 8.80
N ASN A 278 -19.91 5.99 7.72
CA ASN A 278 -21.28 6.52 7.81
C ASN A 278 -22.29 5.48 8.32
N ALA A 279 -22.10 4.20 8.02
CA ALA A 279 -23.00 3.13 8.43
C ALA A 279 -22.67 2.55 9.82
N TYR A 280 -21.39 2.46 10.15
CA TYR A 280 -20.89 1.64 11.27
C TYR A 280 -19.98 2.39 12.25
N GLY A 281 -19.69 3.68 11.98
CA GLY A 281 -18.75 4.49 12.76
C GLY A 281 -17.34 3.91 12.77
N ASN A 282 -16.57 4.23 13.80
CA ASN A 282 -15.16 3.81 13.97
C ASN A 282 -14.97 2.33 14.39
N ARG A 283 -15.85 1.44 13.91
CA ARG A 283 -15.79 -0.01 14.09
C ARG A 283 -15.39 -0.76 12.82
N VAL A 284 -14.91 -0.04 11.83
CA VAL A 284 -14.45 -0.57 10.55
C VAL A 284 -13.16 0.15 10.19
N SER A 285 -12.21 -0.59 9.63
CA SER A 285 -10.98 -0.06 9.07
C SER A 285 -10.77 -0.66 7.69
N ILE A 286 -10.37 0.15 6.72
CA ILE A 286 -9.93 -0.35 5.42
C ILE A 286 -8.51 0.14 5.09
N VAL A 287 -7.63 -0.80 4.72
CA VAL A 287 -6.23 -0.56 4.38
C VAL A 287 -5.89 -1.03 2.97
N ASN A 288 -4.79 -0.52 2.40
CA ASN A 288 -4.37 -0.80 1.03
C ASN A 288 -3.09 -1.65 1.01
N GLU A 289 -3.15 -2.84 0.43
CA GLU A 289 -1.97 -3.69 0.19
C GLU A 289 -1.80 -3.94 -1.31
N ALA A 290 -2.16 -2.97 -2.14
CA ALA A 290 -1.96 -3.05 -3.58
C ALA A 290 -0.59 -2.55 -4.03
N ILE A 291 -0.13 -3.05 -5.18
CA ILE A 291 1.12 -2.66 -5.80
C ILE A 291 0.89 -2.43 -7.30
N GLY A 292 1.31 -1.28 -7.82
CA GLY A 292 1.27 -0.99 -9.25
C GLY A 292 1.91 -2.09 -10.14
N GLY A 293 1.14 -2.63 -11.08
CA GLY A 293 1.62 -3.67 -11.99
C GLY A 293 1.75 -5.07 -11.38
N ASN A 294 1.29 -5.27 -10.14
CA ASN A 294 1.36 -6.57 -9.46
C ASN A 294 0.53 -7.65 -10.16
N ARG A 295 0.96 -8.89 -9.98
CA ARG A 295 0.43 -10.07 -10.64
C ARG A 295 0.03 -11.11 -9.61
N VAL A 296 -0.96 -11.92 -9.96
CA VAL A 296 -1.44 -13.02 -9.12
C VAL A 296 -0.37 -14.09 -8.97
N SER A 297 0.24 -14.52 -10.09
CA SER A 297 1.17 -15.66 -10.10
C SER A 297 2.48 -15.38 -10.85
N ASN A 298 3.49 -16.20 -10.54
CA ASN A 298 4.75 -16.26 -11.29
C ASN A 298 4.60 -17.06 -12.61
N PRO A 299 5.51 -16.90 -13.59
CA PRO A 299 6.70 -16.05 -13.55
C PRO A 299 6.38 -14.60 -13.90
N ALA A 300 6.58 -13.69 -12.94
CA ALA A 300 6.79 -12.31 -13.29
C ALA A 300 8.06 -12.27 -14.16
N VAL A 301 7.97 -11.79 -15.40
CA VAL A 301 9.16 -11.17 -16.01
C VAL A 301 9.57 -10.09 -15.00
N PRO A 302 10.76 -10.13 -14.40
CA PRO A 302 11.08 -9.27 -13.28
C PRO A 302 11.04 -7.79 -13.69
N ASN A 303 9.91 -7.13 -13.46
CA ASN A 303 9.90 -5.69 -13.30
C ASN A 303 10.07 -5.44 -11.81
N ALA A 304 11.25 -4.97 -11.41
CA ALA A 304 11.55 -4.69 -10.01
C ALA A 304 10.46 -3.81 -9.37
N ALA A 305 9.84 -2.90 -10.13
CA ALA A 305 8.82 -1.98 -9.60
C ALA A 305 7.49 -2.64 -9.22
N SER A 306 7.15 -3.82 -9.76
CA SER A 306 5.84 -4.46 -9.58
C SER A 306 5.77 -5.47 -8.42
N GLY A 307 6.90 -5.66 -7.73
CA GLY A 307 7.02 -6.49 -6.54
C GLY A 307 6.77 -7.99 -6.73
N PRO A 308 6.87 -8.78 -5.65
CA PRO A 308 6.58 -10.22 -5.67
C PRO A 308 5.12 -10.48 -6.03
N ALA A 309 4.81 -11.63 -6.64
CA ALA A 309 3.44 -12.01 -6.97
C ALA A 309 2.55 -12.08 -5.70
N ALA A 310 1.24 -11.90 -5.87
CA ALA A 310 0.25 -11.93 -4.81
C ALA A 310 0.36 -13.20 -3.95
N VAL A 311 0.50 -14.36 -4.59
CA VAL A 311 0.71 -15.66 -3.92
C VAL A 311 1.93 -15.68 -2.99
N ASP A 312 3.00 -15.00 -3.37
CA ASP A 312 4.28 -15.00 -2.63
C ASP A 312 4.28 -14.00 -1.47
N ARG A 313 3.61 -12.85 -1.64
CA ARG A 313 3.58 -11.77 -0.64
C ARG A 313 2.43 -11.87 0.35
N LEU A 314 1.47 -12.77 0.15
CA LEU A 314 0.27 -12.88 0.97
C LEU A 314 0.54 -12.91 2.48
N ASP A 315 1.47 -13.74 2.94
CA ASP A 315 1.80 -13.85 4.37
C ASP A 315 2.37 -12.55 4.93
N ARG A 316 3.21 -11.88 4.13
CA ARG A 316 3.93 -10.67 4.55
C ARG A 316 2.99 -9.47 4.61
N ASP A 317 2.21 -9.27 3.56
CA ASP A 317 1.46 -8.04 3.30
C ASP A 317 0.04 -8.12 3.85
N VAL A 318 -0.64 -9.26 3.70
CA VAL A 318 -2.07 -9.39 4.03
C VAL A 318 -2.27 -10.10 5.36
N LEU A 319 -1.83 -11.36 5.49
CA LEU A 319 -2.02 -12.12 6.75
C LEU A 319 -1.21 -11.53 7.92
N GLY A 320 -0.21 -10.69 7.63
CA GLY A 320 0.56 -9.93 8.61
C GLY A 320 -0.15 -8.68 9.15
N LEU A 321 -1.36 -8.35 8.68
CA LEU A 321 -2.15 -7.21 9.15
C LEU A 321 -2.84 -7.52 10.47
N SER A 322 -2.76 -6.56 11.40
CA SER A 322 -3.41 -6.69 12.70
C SER A 322 -4.92 -6.64 12.59
N GLY A 323 -5.57 -7.68 13.12
CA GLY A 323 -7.03 -7.71 13.25
C GLY A 323 -7.79 -7.96 11.95
N LEU A 324 -7.12 -8.34 10.85
CA LEU A 324 -7.71 -8.65 9.55
C LEU A 324 -8.92 -9.58 9.66
N THR A 325 -10.03 -9.22 9.02
CA THR A 325 -11.25 -10.03 8.97
C THR A 325 -11.70 -10.31 7.53
N ASP A 326 -11.45 -9.37 6.62
CA ASP A 326 -11.96 -9.44 5.26
C ASP A 326 -10.91 -8.93 4.25
N VAL A 327 -10.92 -9.49 3.05
CA VAL A 327 -10.12 -9.04 1.90
C VAL A 327 -11.06 -8.76 0.73
N ILE A 328 -10.94 -7.60 0.12
CA ILE A 328 -11.49 -7.33 -1.22
C ILE A 328 -10.31 -7.42 -2.19
N TRP A 329 -10.34 -8.39 -3.10
CA TRP A 329 -9.22 -8.69 -3.99
C TRP A 329 -9.55 -8.38 -5.45
N LEU A 330 -8.85 -7.42 -6.03
CA LEU A 330 -8.93 -7.06 -7.46
C LEU A 330 -7.53 -7.14 -8.06
N GLU A 331 -7.25 -8.22 -8.80
CA GLU A 331 -5.93 -8.44 -9.41
C GLU A 331 -6.00 -9.48 -10.52
N GLY A 332 -5.14 -9.35 -11.54
CA GLY A 332 -5.02 -10.31 -12.65
C GLY A 332 -4.91 -9.65 -14.02
N ILE A 333 -5.17 -8.34 -14.10
CA ILE A 333 -5.08 -7.61 -15.37
C ILE A 333 -3.64 -7.56 -15.91
N ASN A 334 -2.65 -7.47 -15.02
CA ASN A 334 -1.23 -7.47 -15.40
C ASN A 334 -0.72 -8.85 -15.82
N ASP A 335 -1.30 -9.92 -15.28
CA ASP A 335 -1.06 -11.30 -15.74
C ASP A 335 -1.57 -11.46 -17.18
N LEU A 336 -2.79 -10.98 -17.47
CA LEU A 336 -3.36 -11.00 -18.82
C LEU A 336 -2.54 -10.15 -19.80
N GLY A 337 -2.12 -8.94 -19.42
CA GLY A 337 -1.24 -8.09 -20.23
C GLY A 337 0.17 -8.68 -20.44
N ALA A 338 0.56 -9.64 -19.61
CA ALA A 338 1.78 -10.44 -19.77
C ALA A 338 1.53 -11.81 -20.45
N LEU A 339 0.31 -12.05 -20.93
CA LEU A 339 -0.12 -13.28 -21.60
C LEU A 339 0.06 -14.54 -20.73
N HIS A 340 -0.08 -14.41 -19.41
CA HIS A 340 -0.15 -15.56 -18.51
C HIS A 340 -1.40 -16.40 -18.84
N PRO A 341 -1.30 -17.75 -18.84
CA PRO A 341 -2.47 -18.61 -18.95
C PRO A 341 -3.49 -18.31 -17.84
N THR A 342 -4.77 -18.23 -18.19
CA THR A 342 -5.85 -18.00 -17.21
C THR A 342 -5.90 -19.07 -16.13
N ASP A 343 -5.53 -20.31 -16.46
CA ASP A 343 -5.50 -21.42 -15.51
C ASP A 343 -4.49 -21.21 -14.38
N ASP A 344 -3.35 -20.56 -14.67
CA ASP A 344 -2.33 -20.25 -13.67
C ASP A 344 -2.83 -19.14 -12.72
N ILE A 345 -3.50 -18.13 -13.27
CA ILE A 345 -4.14 -17.05 -12.49
C ILE A 345 -5.23 -17.64 -11.58
N ILE A 346 -6.09 -18.51 -12.12
CA ILE A 346 -7.14 -19.21 -11.36
C ILE A 346 -6.53 -20.11 -10.27
N ALA A 347 -5.41 -20.78 -10.55
CA ALA A 347 -4.69 -21.56 -9.53
C ALA A 347 -4.17 -20.65 -8.40
N GLY A 348 -3.65 -19.47 -8.73
CA GLY A 348 -3.25 -18.47 -7.75
C GLY A 348 -4.42 -17.94 -6.91
N TYR A 349 -5.58 -17.68 -7.53
CA TYR A 349 -6.80 -17.33 -6.79
C TYR A 349 -7.17 -18.42 -5.78
N LYS A 350 -7.17 -19.68 -6.21
CA LYS A 350 -7.51 -20.83 -5.34
C LYS A 350 -6.53 -20.96 -4.17
N ASP A 351 -5.23 -20.77 -4.41
CA ASP A 351 -4.22 -20.82 -3.35
C ASP A 351 -4.43 -19.72 -2.30
N VAL A 352 -4.51 -18.46 -2.75
CA VAL A 352 -4.64 -17.31 -1.85
C VAL A 352 -5.95 -17.37 -1.07
N VAL A 353 -7.07 -17.64 -1.73
CA VAL A 353 -8.37 -17.73 -1.05
C VAL A 353 -8.38 -18.86 -0.03
N SER A 354 -7.84 -20.03 -0.37
CA SER A 354 -7.71 -21.16 0.57
C SER A 354 -6.90 -20.77 1.81
N ARG A 355 -5.78 -20.08 1.64
CA ARG A 355 -4.92 -19.61 2.75
C ARG A 355 -5.60 -18.55 3.62
N LEU A 356 -6.35 -17.63 3.02
CA LEU A 356 -7.14 -16.63 3.75
C LEU A 356 -8.28 -17.28 4.54
N HIS A 357 -9.03 -18.20 3.93
CA HIS A 357 -10.09 -18.96 4.61
C HIS A 357 -9.54 -19.81 5.76
N ALA A 358 -8.36 -20.43 5.59
CA ALA A 358 -7.69 -21.17 6.66
C ALA A 358 -7.31 -20.28 7.86
N ALA A 359 -7.09 -18.98 7.62
CA ALA A 359 -6.88 -17.97 8.65
C ALA A 359 -8.19 -17.35 9.19
N GLY A 360 -9.35 -17.79 8.71
CA GLY A 360 -10.66 -17.25 9.09
C GLY A 360 -11.00 -15.90 8.47
N VAL A 361 -10.29 -15.50 7.41
CA VAL A 361 -10.49 -14.25 6.68
C VAL A 361 -11.42 -14.49 5.51
N LYS A 362 -12.47 -13.67 5.38
CA LYS A 362 -13.39 -13.73 4.23
C LYS A 362 -12.79 -13.04 3.02
N VAL A 363 -13.10 -13.50 1.82
CA VAL A 363 -12.57 -12.95 0.57
C VAL A 363 -13.69 -12.59 -0.40
N TYR A 364 -13.68 -11.35 -0.88
CA TYR A 364 -14.62 -10.84 -1.87
C TYR A 364 -13.85 -10.59 -3.18
N GLY A 365 -14.21 -11.32 -4.22
CA GLY A 365 -13.56 -11.23 -5.53
C GLY A 365 -14.05 -10.01 -6.30
N GLY A 366 -13.14 -9.12 -6.68
CA GLY A 366 -13.42 -8.00 -7.57
C GLY A 366 -13.30 -8.45 -9.03
N THR A 367 -14.38 -8.30 -9.81
CA THR A 367 -14.32 -8.58 -11.25
C THR A 367 -13.32 -7.64 -11.94
N ILE A 368 -12.49 -8.19 -12.82
CA ILE A 368 -11.45 -7.48 -13.57
C ILE A 368 -12.08 -6.48 -14.54
N VAL A 369 -11.69 -5.21 -14.43
CA VAL A 369 -12.16 -4.13 -15.30
C VAL A 369 -11.65 -4.29 -16.72
N SER A 370 -12.39 -3.76 -17.69
CA SER A 370 -11.93 -3.72 -19.08
C SER A 370 -10.70 -2.85 -19.24
N ALA A 371 -9.85 -3.27 -20.17
CA ALA A 371 -8.69 -2.52 -20.63
C ALA A 371 -8.65 -2.46 -22.17
N LEU A 372 -9.78 -2.70 -22.83
CA LEU A 372 -9.91 -2.50 -24.26
C LEU A 372 -9.74 -1.01 -24.58
N GLY A 373 -8.96 -0.70 -25.62
CA GLY A 373 -8.69 0.67 -26.06
C GLY A 373 -7.43 1.30 -25.46
N VAL A 374 -6.62 0.55 -24.69
CA VAL A 374 -5.28 1.00 -24.29
C VAL A 374 -4.42 1.21 -25.55
N PHE A 375 -3.87 2.40 -25.75
CA PHE A 375 -2.94 2.69 -26.87
C PHE A 375 -1.76 3.57 -26.40
N GLY A 376 -0.66 3.61 -27.16
CA GLY A 376 0.40 4.63 -26.99
C GLY A 376 1.36 4.45 -25.79
N VAL A 377 1.21 3.40 -24.98
CA VAL A 377 2.21 3.02 -23.97
C VAL A 377 3.32 2.17 -24.61
N PRO A 378 4.61 2.46 -24.35
CA PRO A 378 5.75 1.70 -24.88
C PRO A 378 5.95 0.37 -24.12
N PHE A 379 4.87 -0.38 -23.94
CA PHE A 379 4.90 -1.77 -23.53
C PHE A 379 4.51 -2.61 -24.75
N PRO A 380 5.45 -3.34 -25.37
CA PRO A 380 5.23 -4.07 -26.63
C PRO A 380 4.14 -5.16 -26.63
N THR A 381 3.47 -5.42 -25.50
CA THR A 381 2.48 -6.51 -25.31
C THR A 381 1.12 -6.05 -24.76
N LEU A 382 0.86 -4.74 -24.65
CA LEU A 382 -0.28 -4.18 -23.90
C LEU A 382 -1.43 -3.59 -24.75
N ASP A 383 -1.53 -3.93 -26.03
CA ASP A 383 -2.90 -3.98 -26.58
C ASP A 383 -3.55 -5.15 -25.86
N ASN A 384 -4.41 -4.88 -24.88
CA ASN A 384 -5.29 -5.88 -24.27
C ASN A 384 -6.34 -6.30 -25.30
N GLY A 385 -5.85 -6.79 -26.44
CA GLY A 385 -6.60 -7.17 -27.61
C GLY A 385 -7.39 -8.45 -27.36
N PRO A 386 -7.86 -9.11 -28.43
CA PRO A 386 -8.85 -10.18 -28.31
C PRO A 386 -8.48 -11.32 -27.35
N VAL A 387 -7.19 -11.61 -27.18
CA VAL A 387 -6.70 -12.67 -26.28
C VAL A 387 -6.81 -12.29 -24.81
N ALA A 388 -6.33 -11.10 -24.43
CA ALA A 388 -6.41 -10.63 -23.05
C ALA A 388 -7.86 -10.40 -22.63
N GLU A 389 -8.69 -9.85 -23.53
CA GLU A 389 -10.12 -9.69 -23.28
C GLU A 389 -10.83 -11.04 -23.12
N ALA A 390 -10.53 -12.04 -23.96
CA ALA A 390 -11.08 -13.38 -23.78
C ALA A 390 -10.67 -13.99 -22.42
N GLY A 391 -9.41 -13.79 -22.02
CA GLY A 391 -8.94 -14.19 -20.70
C GLY A 391 -9.66 -13.47 -19.57
N ARG A 392 -9.89 -12.16 -19.70
CA ARG A 392 -10.67 -11.37 -18.73
C ARG A 392 -12.09 -11.90 -18.55
N GLN A 393 -12.77 -12.25 -19.65
CA GLN A 393 -14.10 -12.86 -19.60
C GLN A 393 -14.08 -14.20 -18.85
N VAL A 394 -13.08 -15.05 -19.09
CA VAL A 394 -12.88 -16.31 -18.35
C VAL A 394 -12.67 -16.07 -16.86
N LEU A 395 -11.80 -15.12 -16.49
CA LEU A 395 -11.55 -14.80 -15.09
C LEU A 395 -12.81 -14.22 -14.41
N ASN A 396 -13.54 -13.34 -15.09
CA ASN A 396 -14.76 -12.75 -14.53
C ASN A 396 -15.90 -13.76 -14.39
N ASP A 397 -16.05 -14.69 -15.34
CA ASP A 397 -16.99 -15.83 -15.21
C ASP A 397 -16.60 -16.70 -14.00
N PHE A 398 -15.32 -17.02 -13.86
CA PHE A 398 -14.81 -17.76 -12.71
C PHE A 398 -15.06 -17.03 -11.38
N ILE A 399 -14.77 -15.72 -11.30
CA ILE A 399 -15.01 -14.91 -10.10
C ILE A 399 -16.50 -14.93 -9.70
N ARG A 400 -17.40 -14.80 -10.68
CA ARG A 400 -18.85 -14.77 -10.44
C ARG A 400 -19.44 -16.11 -10.03
N HIS A 401 -18.95 -17.20 -10.59
CA HIS A 401 -19.69 -18.46 -10.59
C HIS A 401 -18.97 -19.66 -9.98
N SER A 402 -17.67 -19.55 -9.68
CA SER A 402 -16.90 -20.66 -9.08
C SER A 402 -17.34 -21.03 -7.67
N GLY A 403 -17.96 -20.10 -6.93
CA GLY A 403 -18.21 -20.25 -5.49
C GLY A 403 -16.94 -20.22 -4.63
N LEU A 404 -15.80 -19.79 -5.20
CA LEU A 404 -14.53 -19.68 -4.47
C LEU A 404 -14.57 -18.57 -3.42
N PHE A 405 -15.18 -17.44 -3.75
CA PHE A 405 -15.23 -16.23 -2.91
C PHE A 405 -16.48 -16.19 -2.03
N ASP A 406 -16.39 -15.52 -0.87
CA ASP A 406 -17.52 -15.26 0.03
C ASP A 406 -18.52 -14.25 -0.55
N GLY A 407 -18.08 -13.46 -1.53
CA GLY A 407 -18.92 -12.55 -2.29
C GLY A 407 -18.17 -11.99 -3.51
N VAL A 408 -18.89 -11.28 -4.36
CA VAL A 408 -18.36 -10.71 -5.60
C VAL A 408 -18.63 -9.21 -5.62
N VAL A 409 -17.63 -8.44 -6.03
CA VAL A 409 -17.72 -7.01 -6.25
C VAL A 409 -17.63 -6.73 -7.75
N GLU A 410 -18.72 -6.24 -8.33
CA GLU A 410 -18.88 -6.00 -9.77
C GLU A 410 -18.21 -4.70 -10.25
N PHE A 411 -16.89 -4.60 -10.06
CA PHE A 411 -16.10 -3.45 -10.55
C PHE A 411 -16.10 -3.31 -12.08
N ASP A 412 -16.19 -4.43 -12.80
CA ASP A 412 -16.29 -4.47 -14.26
C ASP A 412 -17.56 -3.75 -14.71
N VAL A 413 -18.72 -4.20 -14.25
CA VAL A 413 -20.02 -3.57 -14.58
C VAL A 413 -20.08 -2.11 -14.14
N ALA A 414 -19.46 -1.76 -13.01
CA ALA A 414 -19.41 -0.38 -12.55
C ALA A 414 -18.73 0.55 -13.57
N THR A 415 -17.68 0.07 -14.25
CA THR A 415 -16.78 0.88 -15.08
C THR A 415 -16.97 0.70 -16.60
N LEU A 416 -17.53 -0.43 -17.03
CA LEU A 416 -17.68 -0.85 -18.43
C LEU A 416 -18.76 -0.05 -19.17
N ASP A 417 -18.44 0.44 -20.37
CA ASP A 417 -19.41 0.88 -21.35
C ASP A 417 -19.90 -0.33 -22.16
N PRO A 418 -21.17 -0.75 -22.02
CA PRO A 418 -21.69 -1.93 -22.72
C PRO A 418 -21.79 -1.73 -24.25
N ALA A 419 -21.76 -0.50 -24.75
CA ALA A 419 -21.83 -0.24 -26.19
C ALA A 419 -20.49 -0.51 -26.90
N THR A 420 -19.37 -0.31 -26.19
CA THR A 420 -18.03 -0.39 -26.75
C THR A 420 -17.20 -1.53 -26.18
N GLY A 421 -17.54 -2.01 -24.97
CA GLY A 421 -16.71 -2.94 -24.21
C GLY A 421 -15.51 -2.28 -23.51
N ASN A 422 -15.31 -0.98 -23.69
CA ASN A 422 -14.23 -0.22 -23.07
C ASN A 422 -14.67 0.32 -21.69
N MET A 423 -13.76 0.99 -20.99
CA MET A 423 -14.15 1.87 -19.88
C MET A 423 -15.04 3.02 -20.40
N LYS A 424 -16.07 3.40 -19.63
CA LYS A 424 -16.92 4.57 -19.96
C LYS A 424 -16.07 5.83 -20.11
N GLU A 425 -16.34 6.60 -21.17
CA GLU A 425 -15.62 7.84 -21.48
C GLU A 425 -15.48 8.80 -20.27
N PRO A 426 -16.53 9.06 -19.45
CA PRO A 426 -16.39 9.95 -18.29
C PRO A 426 -15.44 9.45 -17.19
N TYR A 427 -15.06 8.17 -17.22
CA TYR A 427 -14.18 7.53 -16.24
C TYR A 427 -12.72 7.46 -16.72
N LEU A 428 -12.43 7.86 -17.96
CA LEU A 428 -11.07 7.85 -18.47
C LEU A 428 -10.18 8.86 -17.72
N PRO A 429 -8.89 8.54 -17.52
CA PRO A 429 -7.95 9.41 -16.84
C PRO A 429 -7.91 10.84 -17.36
N ASN A 430 -7.98 11.78 -16.42
CA ASN A 430 -7.79 13.21 -16.64
C ASN A 430 -6.91 13.83 -15.53
N SER A 431 -6.20 13.01 -14.78
CA SER A 431 -5.42 13.39 -13.60
C SER A 431 -4.08 12.62 -13.54
N GLN A 432 -3.11 13.16 -12.78
CA GLN A 432 -1.76 12.64 -12.47
C GLN A 432 -0.79 12.35 -13.63
N PHE A 433 -1.20 11.61 -14.65
CA PHE A 433 -0.31 11.10 -15.71
C PHE A 433 -0.85 11.39 -17.11
N THR A 434 -0.98 12.66 -17.46
CA THR A 434 -1.53 13.20 -18.73
C THR A 434 -3.04 13.47 -18.74
N GLN A 435 -3.44 14.40 -19.60
CA GLN A 435 -4.83 14.76 -19.92
C GLN A 435 -5.35 14.02 -21.16
N LEU A 436 -4.65 13.00 -21.63
CA LEU A 436 -4.95 12.37 -22.91
C LEU A 436 -5.53 10.96 -22.71
N PRO A 437 -6.60 10.59 -23.43
CA PRO A 437 -7.38 9.37 -23.20
C PRO A 437 -6.71 8.15 -23.84
N TRP A 438 -5.54 7.75 -23.35
CA TRP A 438 -4.81 6.60 -23.91
C TRP A 438 -4.80 5.36 -23.02
N ASP A 439 -5.02 5.54 -21.72
CA ASP A 439 -4.82 4.46 -20.75
C ASP A 439 -5.98 3.46 -20.74
N TYR A 440 -7.26 3.87 -20.79
CA TYR A 440 -8.45 2.99 -20.86
C TYR A 440 -8.51 1.83 -19.83
N LEU A 441 -7.60 1.81 -18.84
CA LEU A 441 -7.40 0.74 -17.88
C LEU A 441 -7.65 1.24 -16.46
N HIS A 442 -6.99 2.34 -16.07
CA HIS A 442 -7.13 2.89 -14.73
C HIS A 442 -8.24 3.95 -14.72
N PRO A 443 -9.19 3.89 -13.79
CA PRO A 443 -10.22 4.91 -13.69
C PRO A 443 -9.70 6.25 -13.17
N ASN A 444 -10.36 7.34 -13.54
CA ASN A 444 -10.22 8.63 -12.87
C ASN A 444 -11.06 8.66 -11.56
N HIS A 445 -11.13 9.84 -10.92
CA HIS A 445 -11.95 10.09 -9.73
C HIS A 445 -13.41 9.58 -9.86
N ALA A 446 -14.09 9.89 -10.96
CA ALA A 446 -15.48 9.50 -11.17
C ALA A 446 -15.64 7.98 -11.31
N GLY A 447 -14.69 7.32 -11.99
CA GLY A 447 -14.68 5.87 -12.10
C GLY A 447 -14.36 5.17 -10.78
N TYR A 448 -13.39 5.66 -10.00
CA TYR A 448 -13.13 5.15 -8.65
C TYR A 448 -14.31 5.37 -7.70
N ASN A 449 -15.05 6.47 -7.87
CA ASN A 449 -16.31 6.68 -7.14
C ASN A 449 -17.35 5.62 -7.50
N ALA A 450 -17.54 5.34 -8.80
CA ALA A 450 -18.45 4.27 -9.25
C ALA A 450 -18.05 2.90 -8.68
N MET A 451 -16.76 2.57 -8.69
CA MET A 451 -16.23 1.34 -8.07
C MET A 451 -16.52 1.28 -6.57
N GLY A 452 -16.21 2.33 -5.82
CA GLY A 452 -16.44 2.33 -4.37
C GLY A 452 -17.92 2.30 -3.98
N LEU A 453 -18.81 2.77 -4.84
CA LEU A 453 -20.27 2.74 -4.64
C LEU A 453 -20.90 1.37 -4.90
N VAL A 454 -20.31 0.53 -5.77
CA VAL A 454 -20.87 -0.78 -6.11
C VAL A 454 -20.69 -1.84 -5.02
N VAL A 455 -19.73 -1.63 -4.11
CA VAL A 455 -19.46 -2.56 -3.01
C VAL A 455 -20.66 -2.65 -2.07
N ASP A 456 -21.16 -3.85 -1.80
CA ASP A 456 -22.13 -4.07 -0.72
C ASP A 456 -21.41 -3.98 0.63
N ILE A 457 -21.88 -3.08 1.49
CA ILE A 457 -21.28 -2.86 2.81
C ILE A 457 -21.89 -3.74 3.91
N THR A 458 -22.98 -4.45 3.62
CA THR A 458 -23.71 -5.28 4.59
C THR A 458 -22.84 -6.39 5.21
N PRO A 459 -22.01 -7.11 4.43
CA PRO A 459 -21.15 -8.17 4.99
C PRO A 459 -20.12 -7.68 6.00
N PHE A 460 -19.78 -6.39 5.96
CA PHE A 460 -18.79 -5.74 6.83
C PHE A 460 -19.39 -5.10 8.09
N ALA A 461 -20.68 -5.34 8.38
CA ALA A 461 -21.30 -4.86 9.60
C ALA A 461 -20.61 -5.48 10.84
N PRO A 462 -20.12 -4.68 11.79
CA PRO A 462 -19.58 -5.19 13.05
C PRO A 462 -20.63 -6.04 13.77
N GLN A 463 -20.22 -7.19 14.31
CA GLN A 463 -21.14 -8.05 15.05
C GLN A 463 -21.63 -7.31 16.31
N LYS A 464 -22.95 -7.18 16.45
CA LYS A 464 -23.54 -6.68 17.70
C LYS A 464 -23.24 -7.68 18.82
N HIS A 465 -22.40 -7.30 19.78
CA HIS A 465 -22.35 -8.02 21.04
C HIS A 465 -23.72 -7.92 21.73
N PRO A 466 -24.37 -9.05 22.09
CA PRO A 466 -25.55 -9.00 22.92
C PRO A 466 -25.15 -8.59 24.35
N GLY A 467 -25.45 -7.34 24.75
CA GLY A 467 -25.33 -6.80 26.11
C GLY A 467 -24.76 -5.38 26.11
N HIS A 468 -25.39 -4.35 26.66
CA HIS A 468 -26.32 -4.27 27.78
C HIS A 468 -27.57 -3.47 27.41
N GLY A 469 -28.75 -4.10 27.53
CA GLY A 469 -29.98 -3.34 27.71
C GLY A 469 -29.92 -2.64 29.07
N HIS A 470 -30.11 -1.32 29.05
CA HIS A 470 -30.47 -0.56 30.24
C HIS A 470 -31.99 -0.60 30.46
#